data_AF-A0A6G8Q161-F1
#
_entry.id   AF-A0A6G8Q161-F1
#
_cell.length_a   1.000
_cell.length_b   1.000
_cell.length_c   1.000
_cell.angle_alpha   90.00
_cell.angle_beta   90.00
_cell.angle_gamma   90.00
#
_symmetry.space_group_name_H-M   'P 1'
#
loop_
_entity.id
_entity.type
_entity.pdbx_description
1 polymer ?
#
loop_
_entity_poly.entity_id
_entity_poly.type
_entity_poly.pdbx_seq_one_letter_code
_entity_poly.pdbx_strand_id
1 'polypeptide(L)'
;MRAAFDPARDGFGFRNPVGEVPRRTGFGKLLRPFDAFLYGNGLCFGMAVAALASYEEGAGGTPVSDLRPTPGVLASLRRRHARQLRPRVVLAAVRDWLASGGGRTYGLPGRLGLPGGADPCVLNFGPAANRRFLRCLYRAHAVVPYRVERAGEEVRVYVYDPNHPGDRGRYVSFRGGGFSYAGFRSREGWGITPLPLSAVIR
;
A
#
# COMPACT_ATOMS: atom_id res chain seq x y z
N MET A 1 -8.76 25.60 -1.40
CA MET A 1 -8.67 24.24 -1.95
C MET A 1 -7.38 23.62 -1.47
N ARG A 2 -7.40 22.36 -1.01
CA ARG A 2 -6.18 21.62 -0.63
C ARG A 2 -5.39 21.29 -1.90
N ALA A 3 -4.06 21.39 -1.85
CA ALA A 3 -3.21 20.94 -2.97
C ALA A 3 -3.36 19.42 -3.17
N ALA A 4 -3.29 18.96 -4.42
CA ALA A 4 -3.34 17.53 -4.72
C ALA A 4 -2.12 16.80 -4.13
N PHE A 5 -2.31 15.54 -3.72
CA PHE A 5 -1.23 14.69 -3.19
C PHE A 5 -0.08 14.60 -4.19
N ASP A 6 1.14 14.87 -3.72
CA ASP A 6 2.39 14.81 -4.46
C ASP A 6 3.35 13.83 -3.76
N PRO A 7 3.76 12.72 -4.41
CA PRO A 7 4.71 11.75 -3.86
C PRO A 7 6.00 12.35 -3.28
N ALA A 8 6.49 13.46 -3.82
CA ALA A 8 7.73 14.08 -3.33
C ALA A 8 7.53 14.99 -2.12
N ARG A 9 6.33 15.54 -1.94
CA ARG A 9 6.01 16.42 -0.82
C ARG A 9 5.32 15.67 0.32
N ASP A 10 4.45 14.74 -0.03
CA ASP A 10 3.51 14.08 0.89
C ASP A 10 3.88 12.60 1.13
N GLY A 11 4.80 12.04 0.34
CA GLY A 11 5.44 10.74 0.57
C GLY A 11 6.68 10.85 1.45
N PHE A 12 7.18 9.72 1.96
CA PHE A 12 8.46 9.72 2.71
C PHE A 12 9.63 10.04 1.78
N GLY A 13 10.63 10.75 2.31
CA GLY A 13 11.89 11.02 1.60
C GLY A 13 12.90 9.87 1.64
N PHE A 14 12.61 8.79 2.39
CA PHE A 14 13.47 7.60 2.48
C PHE A 14 12.75 6.33 2.00
N ARG A 15 13.54 5.36 1.54
CA ARG A 15 13.05 4.11 0.96
C ARG A 15 12.52 3.15 2.03
N ASN A 16 11.53 2.36 1.65
CA ASN A 16 11.09 1.19 2.40
C ASN A 16 12.28 0.37 2.95
N PRO A 17 12.43 0.25 4.28
CA PRO A 17 13.60 -0.35 4.91
C PRO A 17 13.52 -1.88 4.87
N VAL A 18 13.87 -2.49 3.72
CA VAL A 18 13.92 -3.95 3.57
C VAL A 18 15.16 -4.49 4.30
N GLY A 19 14.98 -5.44 5.22
CA GLY A 19 16.09 -6.06 5.96
C GLY A 19 16.67 -5.22 7.11
N GLU A 20 16.38 -3.92 7.17
CA GLU A 20 16.87 -3.00 8.21
C GLU A 20 15.93 -2.88 9.42
N VAL A 21 14.70 -3.41 9.34
CA VAL A 21 13.77 -3.42 10.48
C VAL A 21 14.30 -4.41 11.53
N PRO A 22 14.63 -3.97 12.76
CA PRO A 22 15.12 -4.88 13.78
C PRO A 22 14.11 -6.00 14.02
N ARG A 23 14.53 -7.26 13.85
CA ARG A 23 13.73 -8.47 14.14
C ARG A 23 13.38 -8.64 15.63
N ARG A 24 13.70 -7.66 16.47
CA ARG A 24 13.47 -7.69 17.91
C ARG A 24 12.18 -6.96 18.24
N THR A 25 11.08 -7.69 18.24
CA THR A 25 10.11 -7.52 19.34
C THR A 25 10.80 -8.09 20.58
N GLY A 26 10.69 -7.45 21.74
CA GLY A 26 11.30 -7.90 23.00
C GLY A 26 10.76 -9.23 23.54
N PHE A 27 10.12 -10.06 22.70
CA PHE A 27 9.35 -11.24 23.08
C PHE A 27 9.86 -12.51 22.37
N GLY A 28 11.00 -13.04 22.83
CA GLY A 28 11.41 -14.45 22.65
C GLY A 28 11.70 -14.97 21.23
N LYS A 29 12.23 -16.20 21.14
CA LYS A 29 12.52 -16.90 19.87
C LYS A 29 11.24 -17.35 19.13
N LEU A 30 10.10 -17.44 19.81
CA LEU A 30 8.87 -18.07 19.34
C LEU A 30 8.14 -17.29 18.23
N LEU A 31 8.18 -15.95 18.26
CA LEU A 31 7.50 -15.09 17.28
C LEU A 31 8.40 -14.66 16.11
N ARG A 32 9.66 -15.12 16.06
CA ARG A 32 10.61 -14.78 15.00
C ARG A 32 10.13 -15.11 13.58
N PRO A 33 9.48 -16.27 13.32
CA PRO A 33 8.98 -16.57 11.98
C PRO A 33 7.86 -15.61 11.54
N PHE A 34 6.99 -15.24 12.48
CA PHE A 34 5.89 -14.31 12.24
C PHE A 34 6.40 -12.88 11.99
N ASP A 35 7.35 -12.42 12.79
CA ASP A 35 8.02 -11.13 12.57
C ASP A 35 8.77 -11.09 11.24
N ALA A 36 9.45 -12.18 10.87
CA ALA A 36 10.13 -12.29 9.59
C ALA A 36 9.15 -12.28 8.41
N PHE A 37 7.99 -12.94 8.55
CA PHE A 37 6.91 -12.88 7.57
C PHE A 37 6.35 -11.46 7.41
N LEU A 38 6.01 -10.82 8.52
CA LEU A 38 5.32 -9.53 8.52
C LEU A 38 6.22 -8.36 8.13
N TYR A 39 7.50 -8.37 8.51
CA TYR A 39 8.41 -7.24 8.32
C TYR A 39 9.59 -7.54 7.37
N GLY A 40 9.71 -8.77 6.87
CA GLY A 40 10.84 -9.18 6.03
C GLY A 40 10.95 -8.41 4.71
N ASN A 41 9.82 -7.92 4.19
CA ASN A 41 9.76 -7.11 2.97
C ASN A 41 9.71 -5.59 3.26
N GLY A 42 10.08 -5.20 4.48
CA GLY A 42 10.03 -3.82 4.95
C GLY A 42 8.66 -3.42 5.50
N LEU A 43 8.39 -2.12 5.47
CA LEU A 43 7.26 -1.45 6.09
C LEU A 43 6.32 -0.75 5.10
N CYS A 44 6.33 -1.12 3.81
CA CYS A 44 5.60 -0.44 2.73
C CYS A 44 4.13 -0.10 3.08
N PHE A 45 3.37 -1.03 3.66
CA PHE A 45 1.99 -0.74 4.10
C PHE A 45 1.92 0.37 5.15
N GLY A 46 2.76 0.32 6.18
CA GLY A 46 2.81 1.33 7.23
C GLY A 46 3.22 2.69 6.69
N MET A 47 4.14 2.73 5.71
CA MET A 47 4.57 3.95 5.04
C MET A 47 3.48 4.54 4.14
N ALA A 48 2.80 3.71 3.34
CA ALA A 48 1.69 4.15 2.49
C ALA A 48 0.54 4.74 3.33
N VAL A 49 0.16 4.05 4.42
CA VAL A 49 -0.86 4.53 5.36
C VAL A 49 -0.42 5.81 6.06
N ALA A 50 0.85 5.90 6.47
CA ALA A 50 1.37 7.10 7.13
C ALA A 50 1.42 8.32 6.22
N ALA A 51 1.89 8.15 4.99
CA ALA A 51 1.90 9.21 3.99
C ALA A 51 0.48 9.69 3.68
N LEU A 52 -0.44 8.76 3.43
CA LEU A 52 -1.83 9.10 3.14
C LEU A 52 -2.51 9.79 4.34
N ALA A 53 -2.36 9.25 5.55
CA ALA A 53 -2.95 9.87 6.75
C ALA A 53 -2.37 11.26 7.05
N SER A 54 -1.05 11.45 6.93
CA SER A 54 -0.39 12.75 7.11
C SER A 54 -0.92 13.75 6.08
N TYR A 55 -1.03 13.34 4.80
CA TYR A 55 -1.66 14.16 3.79
C TYR A 55 -3.08 14.53 4.20
N GLU A 56 -3.92 13.59 4.66
CA GLU A 56 -5.31 13.85 5.06
C GLU A 56 -5.46 14.73 6.31
N GLU A 57 -4.50 14.69 7.25
CA GLU A 57 -4.43 15.55 8.43
C GLU A 57 -4.09 17.02 8.06
N GLY A 58 -3.37 17.23 6.96
CA GLY A 58 -3.16 18.56 6.36
C GLY A 58 -2.21 19.42 7.17
N ALA A 59 -2.56 20.69 7.39
CA ALA A 59 -1.71 21.63 8.14
C ALA A 59 -1.45 21.21 9.60
N GLY A 60 -2.25 20.28 10.14
CA GLY A 60 -2.02 19.70 11.47
C GLY A 60 -1.10 18.48 11.50
N GLY A 61 -0.73 17.93 10.34
CA GLY A 61 0.14 16.75 10.24
C GLY A 61 1.61 17.13 10.09
N THR A 62 2.52 16.36 10.71
CA THR A 62 3.96 16.45 10.39
C THR A 62 4.19 15.92 8.97
N PRO A 63 4.82 16.69 8.06
CA PRO A 63 5.17 16.20 6.73
C PRO A 63 6.06 14.97 6.84
N VAL A 64 5.66 13.86 6.23
CA VAL A 64 6.44 12.62 6.28
C VAL A 64 7.68 12.66 5.39
N SER A 65 7.73 13.59 4.43
CA SER A 65 8.85 13.81 3.51
C SER A 65 10.14 14.21 4.21
N ASP A 66 10.04 15.01 5.26
CA ASP A 66 11.19 15.50 6.04
C ASP A 66 11.64 14.52 7.14
N LEU A 67 10.88 13.45 7.38
CA LEU A 67 11.23 12.47 8.40
C LEU A 67 12.43 11.63 7.96
N ARG A 68 13.37 11.45 8.88
CA ARG A 68 14.47 10.48 8.73
C ARG A 68 14.06 9.11 9.29
N PRO A 69 14.65 7.99 8.81
CA PRO A 69 14.37 6.65 9.30
C PRO A 69 15.00 6.38 10.68
N THR A 70 14.62 7.16 11.69
CA THR A 70 15.07 6.97 13.08
C THR A 70 14.37 5.77 13.71
N PRO A 71 14.93 5.16 14.78
CA PRO A 71 14.29 4.05 15.48
C PRO A 71 12.83 4.35 15.91
N GLY A 72 12.55 5.58 16.34
CA GLY A 72 11.20 6.01 16.70
C GLY A 72 10.23 6.03 15.52
N VAL A 73 10.67 6.57 14.37
CA VAL A 73 9.88 6.57 13.12
C VAL A 73 9.63 5.15 12.63
N LEU A 74 10.66 4.30 12.60
CA LEU A 74 10.54 2.91 12.19
C LEU A 74 9.60 2.11 13.12
N ALA A 75 9.64 2.34 14.44
CA ALA A 75 8.72 1.71 15.38
C ALA A 75 7.26 2.16 15.16
N SER A 76 7.04 3.45 14.85
CA SER A 76 5.71 3.96 14.50
C SER A 76 5.19 3.34 13.20
N LEU A 77 6.04 3.27 12.17
CA LEU A 77 5.73 2.62 10.90
C LEU A 77 5.45 1.13 11.07
N ARG A 78 6.20 0.44 11.93
CA ARG A 78 5.96 -0.97 12.27
C ARG A 78 4.57 -1.18 12.88
N ARG A 79 4.18 -0.33 13.85
CA ARG A 79 2.83 -0.37 14.45
C ARG A 79 1.74 -0.12 13.42
N ARG A 80 1.93 0.82 12.49
CA ARG A 80 0.99 1.07 11.37
C ARG A 80 0.97 -0.11 10.39
N HIS A 81 2.14 -0.69 10.07
CA HIS A 81 2.28 -1.82 9.18
C HIS A 81 1.51 -3.05 9.68
N ALA A 82 1.59 -3.34 10.98
CA ALA A 82 0.85 -4.44 11.61
C ALA A 82 -0.69 -4.28 11.54
N ARG A 83 -1.21 -3.06 11.31
CA ARG A 83 -2.66 -2.83 11.21
C ARG A 83 -3.30 -3.53 10.02
N GLN A 84 -2.53 -3.92 9.01
CA GLN A 84 -3.03 -4.72 7.88
C GLN A 84 -3.66 -6.06 8.32
N LEU A 85 -3.28 -6.56 9.50
CA LEU A 85 -3.80 -7.80 10.08
C LEU A 85 -5.01 -7.58 10.99
N ARG A 86 -5.47 -6.34 11.19
CA ARG A 86 -6.66 -6.09 12.02
C ARG A 86 -7.89 -6.74 11.38
N PRO A 87 -8.82 -7.32 12.17
CA PRO A 87 -10.02 -7.96 11.64
C PRO A 87 -10.81 -7.08 10.66
N ARG A 88 -10.91 -5.76 10.93
CA ARG A 88 -11.59 -4.81 10.03
C ARG A 88 -10.90 -4.66 8.68
N VAL A 89 -9.57 -4.66 8.65
CA VAL A 89 -8.79 -4.53 7.41
C VAL A 89 -8.87 -5.83 6.60
N VAL A 90 -8.75 -6.98 7.27
CA VAL A 90 -8.94 -8.30 6.66
C VAL A 90 -10.36 -8.43 6.09
N LEU A 91 -11.38 -8.00 6.84
CA LEU A 91 -12.77 -8.01 6.38
C LEU A 91 -12.98 -7.10 5.16
N ALA A 92 -12.40 -5.89 5.16
CA ALA A 92 -12.44 -5.00 4.01
C ALA A 92 -11.80 -5.65 2.77
N ALA A 93 -10.64 -6.29 2.96
CA ALA A 93 -9.96 -7.02 1.89
C ALA A 93 -10.79 -8.18 1.34
N VAL A 94 -11.39 -8.99 2.21
CA VAL A 94 -12.25 -10.12 1.82
C VAL A 94 -13.50 -9.65 1.10
N ARG A 95 -14.18 -8.59 1.59
CA ARG A 95 -15.36 -8.02 0.94
C ARG A 95 -15.04 -7.51 -0.46
N ASP A 96 -13.92 -6.79 -0.60
CA ASP A 96 -13.44 -6.32 -1.90
C ASP A 96 -13.11 -7.48 -2.85
N TRP A 97 -12.42 -8.49 -2.31
CA TRP A 97 -12.03 -9.68 -3.05
C TRP A 97 -13.24 -10.47 -3.58
N LEU A 98 -14.29 -10.63 -2.76
CA LEU A 98 -15.55 -11.25 -3.16
C LEU A 98 -16.29 -10.39 -4.20
N ALA A 99 -16.42 -9.08 -3.95
CA ALA A 99 -17.12 -8.16 -4.86
C ALA A 99 -16.45 -8.06 -6.24
N SER A 100 -15.13 -8.25 -6.29
CA SER A 100 -14.34 -8.29 -7.54
C SER A 100 -14.32 -9.66 -8.22
N GLY A 101 -15.07 -10.66 -7.74
CA GLY A 101 -15.09 -12.00 -8.32
C GLY A 101 -13.74 -12.71 -8.21
N GLY A 102 -13.06 -12.54 -7.07
CA GLY A 102 -11.82 -13.21 -6.75
C GLY A 102 -10.55 -12.39 -6.96
N GLY A 103 -10.63 -11.06 -6.79
CA GLY A 103 -9.50 -10.14 -6.98
C GLY A 103 -9.27 -9.72 -8.43
N ARG A 104 -10.30 -9.83 -9.29
CA ARG A 104 -10.23 -9.31 -10.67
C ARG A 104 -10.16 -7.79 -10.64
N THR A 105 -9.45 -7.20 -11.59
CA THR A 105 -9.21 -5.75 -11.63
C THR A 105 -10.21 -4.96 -12.47
N TYR A 106 -11.28 -5.61 -12.94
CA TYR A 106 -12.29 -4.95 -13.76
C TYR A 106 -12.99 -3.83 -12.97
N GLY A 107 -13.09 -2.64 -13.57
CA GLY A 107 -13.68 -1.47 -12.93
C GLY A 107 -12.89 -0.89 -11.75
N LEU A 108 -11.78 -1.52 -11.33
CA LEU A 108 -11.01 -1.10 -10.17
C LEU A 108 -10.56 0.37 -10.22
N PRO A 109 -10.06 0.91 -11.36
CA PRO A 109 -9.68 2.32 -11.42
C PRO A 109 -10.81 3.31 -11.15
N GLY A 110 -12.07 2.94 -11.44
CA GLY A 110 -13.24 3.82 -11.23
C GLY A 110 -13.75 3.85 -9.79
N ARG A 111 -13.34 2.90 -8.95
CA ARG A 111 -13.75 2.79 -7.53
C ARG A 111 -12.67 3.22 -6.55
N LEU A 112 -11.54 3.74 -7.03
CA LEU A 112 -10.44 4.15 -6.16
C LEU A 112 -10.81 5.42 -5.40
N GLY A 113 -10.76 5.35 -4.07
CA GLY A 113 -10.70 6.54 -3.24
C GLY A 113 -9.32 7.19 -3.38
N LEU A 114 -9.26 8.35 -4.02
CA LEU A 114 -8.04 9.15 -4.15
C LEU A 114 -7.89 10.12 -2.94
N PRO A 115 -6.66 10.54 -2.61
CA PRO A 115 -6.39 11.54 -1.59
C PRO A 115 -7.24 12.81 -1.77
N GLY A 116 -7.82 13.31 -0.68
CA GLY A 116 -8.75 14.44 -0.66
C GLY A 116 -10.19 14.08 -1.01
N GLY A 117 -10.46 12.80 -1.31
CA GLY A 117 -11.81 12.26 -1.47
C GLY A 117 -12.44 11.85 -0.13
N ALA A 118 -13.66 11.31 -0.18
CA ALA A 118 -14.45 10.95 1.00
C ALA A 118 -13.83 9.84 1.87
N ASP A 119 -13.23 8.82 1.24
CA ASP A 119 -12.48 7.76 1.92
C ASP A 119 -11.33 7.29 1.02
N PRO A 120 -10.16 7.93 1.09
CA PRO A 120 -9.02 7.57 0.26
C PRO A 120 -8.52 6.17 0.61
N CYS A 121 -7.84 5.51 -0.31
CA CYS A 121 -7.41 4.12 -0.11
C CYS A 121 -5.91 3.91 -0.30
N VAL A 122 -5.40 2.83 0.29
CA VAL A 122 -4.11 2.24 -0.02
C VAL A 122 -4.33 1.07 -0.97
N LEU A 123 -3.59 1.03 -2.07
CA LEU A 123 -3.61 -0.09 -3.01
C LEU A 123 -2.64 -1.17 -2.54
N ASN A 124 -3.16 -2.38 -2.33
CA ASN A 124 -2.37 -3.55 -1.95
C ASN A 124 -2.29 -4.54 -3.10
N PHE A 125 -1.07 -4.91 -3.44
CA PHE A 125 -0.76 -6.01 -4.33
C PHE A 125 -0.61 -7.27 -3.49
N GLY A 126 -1.50 -8.22 -3.71
CA GLY A 126 -1.55 -9.46 -2.95
C GLY A 126 -1.80 -10.65 -3.87
N PRO A 127 -1.90 -11.87 -3.31
CA PRO A 127 -2.25 -13.03 -4.12
C PRO A 127 -3.67 -12.94 -4.67
N ALA A 128 -3.86 -13.34 -5.94
CA ALA A 128 -5.16 -13.82 -6.41
C ALA A 128 -5.38 -15.26 -5.92
N ALA A 129 -6.62 -15.76 -5.95
CA ALA A 129 -6.90 -17.16 -5.58
C ALA A 129 -6.35 -18.13 -6.64
N ASN A 130 -5.11 -18.56 -6.44
CA ASN A 130 -4.42 -19.53 -7.29
C ASN A 130 -3.38 -20.31 -6.49
N ARG A 131 -2.76 -21.31 -7.13
CA ARG A 131 -1.76 -22.20 -6.52
C ARG A 131 -0.51 -21.49 -5.98
N ARG A 132 -0.26 -20.22 -6.35
CA ARG A 132 0.89 -19.41 -5.93
C ARG A 132 0.55 -18.45 -4.77
N PHE A 133 -0.63 -18.58 -4.16
CA PHE A 133 -1.16 -17.68 -3.13
C PHE A 133 -0.13 -17.36 -2.04
N LEU A 134 0.44 -18.37 -1.37
CA LEU A 134 1.40 -18.15 -0.28
C LEU A 134 2.65 -17.41 -0.77
N ARG A 135 3.22 -17.83 -1.91
CA ARG A 135 4.40 -17.18 -2.51
C ARG A 135 4.15 -15.70 -2.82
N CYS A 136 2.96 -15.37 -3.33
CA CYS A 136 2.56 -13.99 -3.61
C CYS A 136 2.29 -13.21 -2.32
N LEU A 137 1.72 -13.83 -1.29
CA LEU A 137 1.52 -13.22 0.02
C LEU A 137 2.84 -12.79 0.66
N TYR A 138 3.87 -13.64 0.59
CA TYR A 138 5.24 -13.31 1.05
C TYR A 138 5.92 -12.18 0.27
N ARG A 139 5.33 -11.68 -0.81
CA ARG A 139 5.88 -10.62 -1.65
C ARG A 139 4.89 -9.48 -1.86
N ALA A 140 3.88 -9.39 -1.00
CA ALA A 140 2.87 -8.36 -1.06
C ALA A 140 3.49 -6.97 -0.93
N HIS A 141 2.85 -5.98 -1.56
CA HIS A 141 3.32 -4.60 -1.58
C HIS A 141 2.17 -3.62 -1.49
N ALA A 142 2.42 -2.42 -0.99
CA ALA A 142 1.39 -1.40 -0.76
C ALA A 142 1.85 -0.04 -1.28
N VAL A 143 0.94 0.67 -1.95
CA VAL A 143 1.18 1.98 -2.57
C VAL A 143 -0.04 2.89 -2.39
N VAL A 144 0.13 4.20 -2.57
CA VAL A 144 -0.98 5.17 -2.49
C VAL A 144 -1.34 5.66 -3.91
N PRO A 145 -2.51 5.34 -4.47
CA PRO A 145 -2.96 5.95 -5.72
C PRO A 145 -3.25 7.43 -5.51
N TYR A 146 -2.79 8.30 -6.39
CA TYR A 146 -3.01 9.75 -6.24
C TYR A 146 -3.52 10.45 -7.51
N ARG A 147 -3.44 9.80 -8.68
CA ARG A 147 -3.93 10.34 -9.94
C ARG A 147 -4.33 9.22 -10.89
N VAL A 148 -5.39 9.42 -11.66
CA VAL A 148 -5.85 8.48 -12.69
C VAL A 148 -5.87 9.19 -14.03
N GLU A 149 -5.25 8.59 -15.03
CA GLU A 149 -5.25 9.08 -16.41
C GLU A 149 -5.77 7.98 -17.34
N ARG A 150 -6.50 8.36 -18.39
CA ARG A 150 -7.01 7.45 -19.42
C ARG A 150 -6.35 7.81 -20.75
N ALA A 151 -5.72 6.82 -21.38
CA ALA A 151 -5.04 6.97 -22.67
C ALA A 151 -5.47 5.81 -23.58
N GLY A 152 -6.47 6.06 -24.42
CA GLY A 152 -7.09 5.02 -25.25
C GLY A 152 -7.67 3.89 -24.40
N GLU A 153 -7.21 2.66 -24.63
CA GLU A 153 -7.62 1.47 -23.88
C GLU A 153 -6.88 1.27 -22.55
N GLU A 154 -5.87 2.09 -22.26
CA GLU A 154 -5.08 2.01 -21.04
C GLU A 154 -5.61 3.00 -19.99
N VAL A 155 -5.80 2.51 -18.77
CA VAL A 155 -5.98 3.38 -17.59
C VAL A 155 -4.72 3.32 -16.75
N ARG A 156 -4.09 4.47 -16.52
CA ARG A 156 -2.90 4.61 -15.67
C ARG A 156 -3.30 5.16 -14.31
N VAL A 157 -3.02 4.42 -13.27
CA VAL A 157 -3.19 4.88 -11.89
C VAL A 157 -1.82 5.20 -11.33
N TYR A 158 -1.49 6.48 -11.22
CA TYR A 158 -0.25 6.95 -10.65
C TYR A 158 -0.23 6.73 -9.13
N VAL A 159 0.90 6.28 -8.62
CA VAL A 159 1.04 5.84 -7.24
C VAL A 159 2.29 6.43 -6.57
N TYR A 160 2.18 6.80 -5.29
CA TYR A 160 3.34 6.91 -4.42
C TYR A 160 3.76 5.50 -3.99
N ASP A 161 5.00 5.13 -4.31
CA ASP A 161 5.60 3.85 -3.94
C ASP A 161 6.68 4.05 -2.87
N PRO A 162 6.52 3.48 -1.65
CA PRO A 162 7.55 3.52 -0.62
C PRO A 162 8.92 2.97 -1.06
N ASN A 163 8.98 2.10 -2.08
CA ASN A 163 10.24 1.61 -2.64
C ASN A 163 10.94 2.61 -3.58
N HIS A 164 10.23 3.65 -4.02
CA HIS A 164 10.69 4.72 -4.92
C HIS A 164 10.27 6.12 -4.39
N PRO A 165 10.85 6.58 -3.27
CA PRO A 165 10.56 7.89 -2.67
C PRO A 165 10.61 9.04 -3.67
N GLY A 166 9.61 9.93 -3.63
CA GLY A 166 9.53 11.13 -4.46
C GLY A 166 9.32 10.95 -5.96
N ASP A 167 9.24 9.71 -6.45
CA ASP A 167 9.02 9.43 -7.87
C ASP A 167 7.54 9.69 -8.26
N ARG A 168 7.32 10.67 -9.12
CA ARG A 168 6.00 11.04 -9.67
C ARG A 168 5.61 10.25 -10.92
N GLY A 169 6.54 9.51 -11.51
CA GLY A 169 6.36 8.76 -12.75
C GLY A 169 5.83 7.34 -12.57
N ARG A 170 5.70 6.85 -11.32
CA ARG A 170 5.21 5.50 -11.02
C ARG A 170 3.71 5.39 -11.25
N TYR A 171 3.29 4.41 -12.06
CA TYR A 171 1.87 4.10 -12.25
C TYR A 171 1.61 2.61 -12.45
N VAL A 172 0.44 2.16 -12.01
CA VAL A 172 -0.16 0.87 -12.33
C VAL A 172 -0.89 1.01 -13.65
N SER A 173 -0.55 0.17 -14.63
CA SER A 173 -1.22 0.12 -15.92
C SER A 173 -2.36 -0.89 -15.87
N PHE A 174 -3.56 -0.48 -16.29
CA PHE A 174 -4.73 -1.34 -16.47
C PHE A 174 -5.09 -1.40 -17.96
N ARG A 175 -5.09 -2.60 -18.53
CA ARG A 175 -5.45 -2.84 -19.94
C ARG A 175 -6.06 -4.23 -20.11
N GLY A 176 -7.10 -4.35 -20.94
CA GLY A 176 -7.74 -5.63 -21.26
C GLY A 176 -8.24 -6.40 -20.03
N GLY A 177 -8.73 -5.68 -19.01
CA GLY A 177 -9.25 -6.26 -17.76
C GLY A 177 -8.18 -6.70 -16.74
N GLY A 178 -6.89 -6.65 -17.08
CA GLY A 178 -5.77 -6.95 -16.18
C GLY A 178 -4.98 -5.72 -15.77
N PHE A 179 -3.97 -5.93 -14.92
CA PHE A 179 -3.02 -4.89 -14.51
C PHE A 179 -1.56 -5.34 -14.63
N SER A 180 -0.66 -4.35 -14.67
CA SER A 180 0.77 -4.55 -14.49
C SER A 180 1.41 -3.40 -13.72
N TYR A 181 2.34 -3.73 -12.82
CA TYR A 181 3.14 -2.78 -12.06
C TYR A 181 4.37 -3.47 -11.49
N ALA A 182 5.60 -2.98 -11.74
CA ALA A 182 6.81 -3.40 -11.00
C ALA A 182 7.02 -4.92 -10.78
N GLY A 183 6.62 -5.78 -11.74
CA GLY A 183 6.68 -7.24 -11.60
C GLY A 183 5.44 -7.90 -10.96
N PHE A 184 4.45 -7.12 -10.54
CA PHE A 184 3.09 -7.56 -10.20
C PHE A 184 2.23 -7.55 -11.46
N ARG A 185 1.65 -8.70 -11.82
CA ARG A 185 0.80 -8.85 -13.02
C ARG A 185 -0.34 -9.80 -12.76
N SER A 186 -1.54 -9.48 -13.24
CA SER A 186 -2.72 -10.37 -13.10
C SER A 186 -2.46 -11.78 -13.63
N ARG A 187 -1.78 -11.89 -14.78
CA ARG A 187 -1.44 -13.17 -15.43
C ARG A 187 -0.47 -14.04 -14.61
N GLU A 188 0.25 -13.45 -13.66
CA GLU A 188 1.24 -14.17 -12.86
C GLU A 188 0.67 -14.63 -11.50
N GLY A 189 -0.61 -14.37 -11.27
CA GLY A 189 -1.33 -14.76 -10.07
C GLY A 189 -1.48 -13.68 -9.01
N TRP A 190 -1.25 -12.41 -9.37
CA TRP A 190 -1.41 -11.27 -8.48
C TRP A 190 -2.80 -10.66 -8.59
N GLY A 191 -3.35 -10.25 -7.45
CA GLY A 191 -4.56 -9.42 -7.32
C GLY A 191 -4.21 -8.03 -6.81
N ILE A 192 -5.19 -7.13 -6.90
CA ILE A 192 -5.14 -5.78 -6.30
C ILE A 192 -6.36 -5.60 -5.43
N THR A 193 -6.14 -5.08 -4.23
CA THR A 193 -7.20 -4.74 -3.28
C THR A 193 -7.02 -3.31 -2.79
N PRO A 194 -7.96 -2.38 -3.07
CA PRO A 194 -8.01 -1.08 -2.41
C PRO A 194 -8.46 -1.28 -0.96
N LEU A 195 -7.67 -0.81 -0.01
CA LEU A 195 -8.04 -0.79 1.41
C LEU A 195 -8.36 0.65 1.80
N PRO A 196 -9.62 0.96 2.13
CA PRO A 196 -10.01 2.30 2.55
C PRO A 196 -9.26 2.70 3.82
N LEU A 197 -8.81 3.96 3.88
CA LEU A 197 -8.03 4.48 5.00
C LEU A 197 -8.82 4.35 6.30
N SER A 198 -10.13 4.59 6.25
CA SER A 198 -11.03 4.45 7.40
C SER A 198 -10.98 3.07 8.07
N ALA A 199 -10.78 1.99 7.30
CA ALA A 199 -10.65 0.63 7.83
C ALA A 199 -9.32 0.38 8.55
N VAL A 200 -8.28 1.17 8.22
CA VAL A 200 -6.92 1.01 8.73
C VAL A 200 -6.65 1.89 9.96
N ILE A 201 -7.16 3.11 9.97
CA ILE A 201 -6.85 4.09 11.04
C ILE A 201 -7.76 3.98 12.26
N ARG A 202 -9.02 3.52 12.10
CA ARG A 202 -10.02 3.37 13.17
C ARG A 202 -9.87 2.07 13.98
#